data_AF-A0A2S5WSL7-F1
#
_entry.id   AF-A0A2S5WSL7-F1
#
_cell.length_a   1.000
_cell.length_b   1.000
_cell.length_c   1.000
_cell.angle_alpha   90.00
_cell.angle_beta   90.00
_cell.angle_gamma   90.00
#
_symmetry.space_group_name_H-M   'P 1'
#
loop_
_entity.id
_entity.type
_entity.pdbx_description
1 polymer ?
#
loop_
_entity_poly.entity_id
_entity_poly.type
_entity_poly.pdbx_seq_one_letter_code
_entity_poly.pdbx_strand_id
1 'polypeptide(L)'
;MTSEYPAPPPQHPPQNASDVSLGDLLGRVSTDISTLMRQEVALAKAELTDTAKKTGKGAGLLGGAGYAGIMALLFLSIAAWWGLGYLIGNAWSAVVVAVVYGIVAAILFAVGRSKLKDVEGAPQTVATIKEIPDTLNPNGDHR
;
A
#
# COMPACT_ATOMS: atom_id res chain seq x y z
N MET A 1 26.12 -82.62 -6.81
CA MET A 1 26.53 -81.28 -6.32
C MET A 1 25.25 -80.52 -6.00
N THR A 2 24.81 -80.57 -4.75
CA THR A 2 23.65 -79.83 -4.24
C THR A 2 24.13 -78.47 -3.79
N SER A 3 23.75 -77.42 -4.52
CA SER A 3 24.04 -76.03 -4.16
C SER A 3 23.19 -75.62 -2.95
N GLU A 4 23.79 -75.54 -1.77
CA GLU A 4 23.21 -74.85 -0.61
C GLU A 4 23.00 -73.37 -0.96
N TYR A 5 21.76 -72.92 -0.89
CA TYR A 5 21.41 -71.52 -1.01
C TYR A 5 21.61 -70.86 0.36
N PRO A 6 22.47 -69.83 0.51
CA PRO A 6 22.62 -69.12 1.77
C PRO A 6 21.28 -68.48 2.18
N ALA A 7 20.84 -68.73 3.41
CA ALA A 7 19.66 -68.10 3.96
C ALA A 7 19.80 -66.56 3.93
N PRO A 8 18.75 -65.81 3.54
CA PRO A 8 18.79 -64.35 3.57
C PRO A 8 19.08 -63.87 5.00
N PRO A 9 19.85 -62.77 5.17
CA PRO A 9 20.10 -62.20 6.48
C PRO A 9 18.77 -61.89 7.17
N PRO A 10 18.69 -62.03 8.51
CA PRO A 10 17.48 -61.72 9.25
C PRO A 10 17.08 -60.28 8.95
N GLN A 11 16.00 -60.12 8.19
CA GLN A 11 15.36 -58.83 8.01
C GLN A 11 14.78 -58.49 9.38
N HIS A 12 15.42 -57.55 10.07
CA HIS A 12 14.86 -56.99 11.28
C HIS A 12 13.45 -56.51 10.92
N PRO A 13 12.39 -57.04 11.56
CA PRO A 13 11.04 -56.54 11.33
C PRO A 13 11.10 -55.02 11.54
N PRO A 14 10.44 -54.21 10.69
CA PRO A 14 10.43 -52.77 10.86
C PRO A 14 10.04 -52.49 12.31
N GLN A 15 11.01 -52.02 13.10
CA GLN A 15 10.78 -51.70 14.50
C GLN A 15 9.73 -50.58 14.50
N ASN A 16 8.52 -50.98 14.90
CA ASN A 16 7.49 -50.12 15.44
C ASN A 16 6.82 -49.13 14.45
N ALA A 17 6.09 -49.66 13.47
CA ALA A 17 4.93 -48.94 12.93
C ALA A 17 3.73 -48.98 13.91
N SER A 18 3.75 -49.90 14.88
CA SER A 18 2.70 -50.12 15.89
C SER A 18 2.85 -49.31 17.19
N ASP A 19 3.98 -48.61 17.41
CA ASP A 19 4.18 -47.77 18.61
C ASP A 19 4.14 -46.27 18.33
N VAL A 20 3.71 -45.84 17.13
CA VAL A 20 3.46 -44.41 16.91
C VAL A 20 2.17 -44.06 17.65
N SER A 21 2.34 -43.44 18.81
CA SER A 21 1.25 -43.00 19.66
C SER A 21 0.39 -41.96 18.93
N LEU A 22 -0.92 -41.92 19.21
CA LEU A 22 -1.79 -40.83 18.75
C LEU A 22 -1.24 -39.45 19.13
N GLY A 23 -0.52 -39.36 20.26
CA GLY A 23 0.15 -38.14 20.71
C GLY A 23 1.29 -37.71 19.77
N ASP A 24 2.03 -38.66 19.18
CA ASP A 24 3.10 -38.36 18.23
C ASP A 24 2.55 -37.87 16.89
N LEU A 25 1.42 -38.41 16.45
CA LEU A 25 0.72 -37.95 15.24
C LEU A 25 0.14 -36.55 15.43
N LEU A 26 -0.49 -36.29 16.58
CA LEU A 26 -1.05 -34.98 16.90
C LEU A 26 0.05 -33.91 17.06
N GLY A 27 1.19 -34.29 17.65
CA GLY A 27 2.38 -33.45 17.74
C GLY A 27 2.95 -33.07 16.38
N ARG A 28 3.01 -34.02 15.42
CA ARG A 28 3.43 -33.75 14.04
C ARG A 28 2.48 -32.79 13.32
N VAL A 29 1.17 -33.05 13.38
CA VAL A 29 0.16 -32.16 12.76
C VAL A 29 0.22 -30.75 13.35
N SER A 30 0.37 -30.61 14.68
CA SER A 30 0.53 -29.31 15.34
C SER A 30 1.80 -28.58 14.88
N THR A 31 2.90 -29.32 14.72
CA THR A 31 4.17 -28.80 14.20
C THR A 31 4.05 -28.34 12.74
N ASP A 32 3.35 -29.11 11.91
CA ASP A 32 3.13 -28.80 10.50
C ASP A 32 2.26 -27.54 10.35
N ILE A 33 1.18 -27.43 11.14
CA ILE A 33 0.33 -26.23 11.16
C ILE A 33 1.12 -25.00 11.62
N SER A 34 1.93 -25.13 12.68
CA SER A 34 2.81 -24.05 13.16
C SER A 34 3.82 -23.62 12.08
N THR A 35 4.31 -24.57 11.31
CA THR A 35 5.23 -24.33 10.19
C THR A 35 4.53 -23.60 9.04
N LEU A 36 3.33 -24.02 8.65
CA LEU A 36 2.53 -23.34 7.63
C LEU A 36 2.18 -21.90 8.05
N MET A 37 1.76 -21.69 9.29
CA MET A 37 1.46 -20.35 9.80
C MET A 37 2.69 -19.43 9.73
N ARG A 38 3.88 -19.93 10.09
CA ARG A 38 5.13 -19.15 9.93
C ARG A 38 5.45 -18.86 8.47
N GLN A 39 5.17 -19.79 7.56
CA GLN A 39 5.38 -19.60 6.13
C GLN A 39 4.42 -18.57 5.54
N GLU A 40 3.13 -18.60 5.90
CA GLU A 40 2.13 -17.60 5.48
C GLU A 40 2.53 -16.19 5.97
N VAL A 41 2.97 -16.07 7.22
CA VAL A 41 3.49 -14.79 7.74
C VAL A 41 4.75 -14.35 7.00
N ALA A 42 5.67 -15.27 6.70
CA ALA A 42 6.88 -14.96 5.96
C ALA A 42 6.58 -14.53 4.51
N LEU A 43 5.61 -15.18 3.87
CA LEU A 43 5.15 -14.87 2.52
C LEU A 43 4.45 -13.51 2.48
N ALA A 44 3.49 -13.28 3.38
CA ALA A 44 2.81 -11.99 3.51
C ALA A 44 3.82 -10.87 3.77
N LYS A 45 4.83 -11.10 4.63
CA LYS A 45 5.90 -10.14 4.85
C LYS A 45 6.72 -9.88 3.58
N ALA A 46 7.04 -10.91 2.81
CA ALA A 46 7.78 -10.76 1.55
C ALA A 46 6.97 -9.97 0.51
N GLU A 47 5.69 -10.27 0.35
CA GLU A 47 4.78 -9.58 -0.58
C GLU A 47 4.54 -8.13 -0.17
N LEU A 48 4.33 -7.87 1.13
CA LEU A 48 4.23 -6.51 1.67
C LEU A 48 5.52 -5.72 1.45
N THR A 49 6.68 -6.34 1.65
CA THR A 49 7.98 -5.68 1.44
C THR A 49 8.21 -5.35 -0.03
N ASP A 50 7.91 -6.28 -0.94
CA ASP A 50 8.05 -6.06 -2.38
C ASP A 50 7.08 -4.98 -2.88
N THR A 51 5.82 -5.03 -2.41
CA THR A 51 4.79 -4.01 -2.67
C THR A 51 5.23 -2.64 -2.13
N ALA A 52 5.73 -2.58 -0.90
CA ALA A 52 6.23 -1.34 -0.30
C ALA A 52 7.43 -0.79 -1.06
N LYS A 53 8.34 -1.63 -1.54
CA LYS A 53 9.50 -1.20 -2.34
C LYS A 53 9.08 -0.64 -3.70
N LYS A 54 8.17 -1.32 -4.41
CA LYS A 54 7.64 -0.86 -5.70
C LYS A 54 6.85 0.44 -5.55
N THR A 55 5.93 0.47 -4.59
CA THR A 55 5.10 1.64 -4.29
C THR A 55 5.97 2.81 -3.80
N GLY A 56 6.93 2.54 -2.92
CA GLY A 56 7.88 3.54 -2.41
C GLY A 56 8.76 4.13 -3.50
N LYS A 57 9.27 3.30 -4.42
CA LYS A 57 10.00 3.79 -5.61
C LYS A 57 9.10 4.65 -6.51
N GLY A 58 7.87 4.22 -6.76
CA GLY A 58 6.89 4.97 -7.54
C GLY A 58 6.58 6.34 -6.90
N ALA A 59 6.26 6.34 -5.61
CA ALA A 59 6.01 7.56 -4.84
C ALA A 59 7.23 8.49 -4.81
N GLY A 60 8.44 7.93 -4.64
CA GLY A 60 9.69 8.69 -4.69
C GLY A 60 9.94 9.33 -6.05
N LEU A 61 9.71 8.59 -7.15
CA LEU A 61 9.83 9.13 -8.51
C LEU A 61 8.78 10.22 -8.77
N LEU A 62 7.53 10.02 -8.37
CA LEU A 62 6.48 11.04 -8.53
C LEU A 62 6.76 12.28 -7.68
N GLY A 63 7.24 12.11 -6.44
CA GLY A 63 7.66 13.23 -5.59
C GLY A 63 8.83 13.99 -6.21
N GLY A 64 9.86 13.28 -6.69
CA GLY A 64 11.00 13.86 -7.39
C GLY A 64 10.59 14.59 -8.68
N ALA A 65 9.70 14.00 -9.47
CA ALA A 65 9.17 14.62 -10.68
C ALA A 65 8.34 15.88 -10.36
N GLY A 66 7.55 15.86 -9.29
CA GLY A 66 6.82 17.04 -8.82
C GLY A 66 7.76 18.18 -8.43
N TYR A 67 8.80 17.89 -7.63
CA TYR A 67 9.81 18.88 -7.27
C TYR A 67 10.58 19.41 -8.49
N ALA A 68 11.04 18.52 -9.37
CA ALA A 68 11.73 18.90 -10.59
C ALA A 68 10.85 19.75 -11.51
N GLY A 69 9.54 19.45 -11.59
CA GLY A 69 8.57 20.24 -12.33
C GLY A 69 8.40 21.66 -11.77
N ILE A 70 8.35 21.82 -10.44
CA ILE A 70 8.31 23.13 -9.79
C ILE A 70 9.60 23.92 -10.09
N MET A 71 10.77 23.29 -10.01
CA MET A 71 12.04 23.94 -10.34
C MET A 71 12.11 24.34 -11.82
N ALA A 72 11.66 23.48 -12.72
CA ALA A 72 11.59 23.78 -14.15
C ALA A 72 10.68 24.99 -14.43
N LEU A 73 9.50 25.05 -13.81
CA LEU A 73 8.59 26.20 -13.92
C LEU A 73 9.21 27.49 -13.37
N LEU A 74 9.94 27.42 -12.25
CA LEU A 74 10.66 28.57 -11.69
C LEU A 74 11.70 29.11 -12.68
N PHE A 75 12.56 28.25 -13.20
CA PHE A 75 13.58 28.68 -14.16
C PHE A 75 12.98 29.17 -15.47
N LEU A 76 11.90 28.55 -15.95
CA LEU A 76 11.17 29.01 -17.12
C LEU A 76 10.54 30.39 -16.88
N SER A 77 10.05 30.67 -15.68
CA SER A 77 9.55 31.99 -15.30
C SER A 77 10.63 33.06 -15.35
N ILE A 78 11.80 32.75 -14.79
CA ILE A 78 12.95 33.67 -14.79
C ILE A 78 13.43 33.91 -16.23
N ALA A 79 13.54 32.85 -17.03
CA ALA A 79 13.91 32.94 -18.43
C ALA A 79 12.91 33.75 -19.25
N ALA A 80 11.60 33.53 -19.04
CA ALA A 80 10.55 34.31 -19.69
C ALA A 80 10.62 35.78 -19.28
N TRP A 81 10.80 36.06 -17.98
CA TRP A 81 10.95 37.43 -17.48
C TRP A 81 12.14 38.12 -18.17
N TRP A 82 13.34 37.54 -18.08
CA TRP A 82 14.53 38.13 -18.70
C TRP A 82 14.42 38.22 -20.22
N GLY A 83 13.88 37.20 -20.87
CA GLY A 83 13.67 37.15 -22.32
C GLY A 83 12.75 38.27 -22.82
N LEU A 84 11.58 38.43 -22.21
CA LEU A 84 10.68 39.55 -22.50
C LEU A 84 11.29 40.89 -22.07
N GLY A 85 12.12 40.87 -21.04
CA GLY A 85 12.86 42.03 -20.56
C GLY A 85 13.67 42.74 -21.64
N TYR A 86 14.27 41.97 -22.56
CA TYR A 86 15.00 42.52 -23.70
C TYR A 86 14.10 43.18 -24.76
N LEU A 87 12.80 42.85 -24.80
CA LEU A 87 11.86 43.39 -25.78
C LEU A 87 11.07 44.59 -25.23
N ILE A 88 10.59 44.49 -23.98
CA ILE A 88 9.64 45.46 -23.39
C ILE A 88 10.11 46.04 -22.05
N GLY A 89 11.31 45.68 -21.59
CA GLY A 89 11.86 46.09 -20.30
C GLY A 89 11.44 45.18 -19.14
N ASN A 90 12.35 45.03 -18.17
CA ASN A 90 12.18 44.08 -17.05
C ASN A 90 10.94 44.36 -16.20
N ALA A 91 10.54 45.63 -16.01
CA ALA A 91 9.36 45.98 -15.22
C ALA A 91 8.06 45.50 -15.88
N TRP A 92 7.90 45.74 -17.18
CA TRP A 92 6.70 45.31 -17.93
C TRP A 92 6.68 43.80 -18.16
N SER A 93 7.84 43.20 -18.36
CA SER A 93 7.98 41.75 -18.41
C SER A 93 7.45 41.07 -17.13
N ALA A 94 7.79 41.62 -15.95
CA ALA A 94 7.27 41.16 -14.68
C ALA A 94 5.74 41.12 -14.64
N VAL A 95 5.11 42.20 -15.11
CA VAL A 95 3.65 42.34 -15.16
C VAL A 95 3.04 41.28 -16.07
N VAL A 96 3.63 41.06 -17.25
CA VAL A 96 3.15 40.02 -18.19
C VAL A 96 3.24 38.63 -17.57
N VAL A 97 4.38 38.27 -16.98
CA VAL A 97 4.55 36.97 -16.33
C VAL A 97 3.56 36.82 -15.16
N ALA A 98 3.35 37.87 -14.36
CA ALA A 98 2.38 37.86 -13.27
C ALA A 98 0.93 37.68 -13.76
N VAL A 99 0.55 38.33 -14.86
CA VAL A 99 -0.78 38.15 -15.46
C VAL A 99 -0.97 36.72 -15.96
N VAL A 100 0.03 36.13 -16.61
CA VAL A 100 0.00 34.73 -17.05
C VAL A 100 -0.24 33.79 -15.86
N TYR A 101 0.53 33.95 -14.78
CA TYR A 101 0.34 33.16 -13.56
C TYR A 101 -1.02 33.41 -12.91
N GLY A 102 -1.51 34.65 -12.92
CA GLY A 102 -2.84 35.00 -12.43
C GLY A 102 -3.96 34.30 -13.20
N ILE A 103 -3.86 34.21 -14.53
CA ILE A 103 -4.81 33.48 -15.37
C ILE A 103 -4.77 31.98 -15.04
N VAL A 104 -3.57 31.40 -14.96
CA VAL A 104 -3.40 29.98 -14.59
C VAL A 104 -4.01 29.70 -13.21
N ALA A 105 -3.75 30.56 -12.22
CA ALA A 105 -4.31 30.44 -10.87
C ALA A 105 -5.83 30.54 -10.87
N ALA A 106 -6.42 31.47 -11.62
CA ALA A 106 -7.86 31.62 -11.75
C ALA A 106 -8.51 30.36 -12.36
N ILE A 107 -7.91 29.79 -13.41
CA ILE A 107 -8.39 28.54 -14.04
C ILE A 107 -8.29 27.38 -13.05
N LEU A 108 -7.14 27.19 -12.41
CA LEU A 108 -6.94 26.11 -11.43
C LEU A 108 -7.91 26.23 -10.25
N PHE A 109 -8.14 27.45 -9.75
CA PHE A 109 -9.12 27.70 -8.71
C PHE A 109 -10.54 27.36 -9.17
N ALA A 110 -10.94 27.80 -10.37
CA ALA A 110 -12.28 27.52 -10.91
C ALA A 110 -12.51 26.01 -11.10
N VAL A 111 -11.55 25.31 -11.70
CA VAL A 111 -11.62 23.85 -11.92
C VAL A 111 -11.60 23.11 -10.59
N GLY A 112 -10.67 23.44 -9.69
CA GLY A 112 -10.58 22.83 -8.37
C GLY A 112 -11.85 23.05 -7.56
N ARG A 113 -12.41 24.26 -7.58
CA ARG A 113 -13.68 24.56 -6.92
C ARG A 113 -14.83 23.75 -7.52
N SER A 114 -14.90 23.58 -8.84
CA SER A 114 -15.92 22.72 -9.49
C SER A 114 -15.77 21.27 -9.04
N LYS A 115 -14.56 20.72 -9.09
CA LYS A 115 -14.30 19.33 -8.68
C LYS A 115 -14.64 19.08 -7.21
N LEU A 116 -14.38 20.05 -6.32
CA LEU A 116 -14.76 19.94 -4.91
C LEU A 116 -16.28 20.02 -4.71
N LYS A 117 -17.01 20.82 -5.49
CA LYS A 117 -18.49 20.82 -5.46
C LYS A 117 -19.07 19.49 -5.91
N ASP A 118 -18.48 18.87 -6.92
CA ASP A 118 -18.92 17.55 -7.40
C ASP A 118 -18.71 16.44 -6.34
N VAL A 119 -17.77 16.65 -5.41
CA VAL A 119 -17.47 15.72 -4.30
C VAL A 119 -18.36 15.97 -3.07
N GLU A 120 -19.13 17.06 -2.99
CA GLU A 120 -20.16 17.27 -1.94
C GLU A 120 -21.35 16.29 -2.04
N GLY A 121 -21.32 15.35 -3.00
CA GLY A 121 -22.13 14.13 -3.03
C GLY A 121 -21.48 12.89 -2.38
N ALA A 122 -20.38 13.04 -1.62
CA ALA A 122 -19.79 11.95 -0.85
C ALA A 122 -20.74 11.53 0.29
N PRO A 123 -20.90 10.21 0.54
CA PRO A 123 -22.18 9.61 0.91
C PRO A 123 -22.64 10.01 2.31
N GLN A 124 -23.96 10.06 2.49
CA GLN A 124 -24.67 10.27 3.77
C GLN A 124 -24.35 9.22 4.86
N THR A 125 -23.34 8.38 4.67
CA THR A 125 -22.86 7.38 5.64
C THR A 125 -22.36 8.02 6.93
N VAL A 126 -21.93 9.29 6.91
CA VAL A 126 -21.60 10.02 8.15
C VAL A 126 -22.85 10.48 8.92
N ALA A 127 -24.00 10.60 8.24
CA ALA A 127 -25.28 10.87 8.90
C ALA A 127 -25.82 9.61 9.60
N THR A 128 -25.61 8.43 9.02
CA THR A 128 -26.01 7.15 9.64
C THR A 128 -25.23 6.83 10.92
N ILE A 129 -23.97 7.29 11.07
CA ILE A 129 -23.21 7.13 12.33
C ILE A 129 -23.76 8.02 13.46
N LYS A 130 -24.50 9.09 13.14
CA LYS A 130 -25.21 9.91 14.15
C LYS A 130 -26.58 9.36 14.53
N GLU A 131 -27.03 8.29 13.90
CA GLU A 131 -28.32 7.64 14.13
C GLU A 131 -28.12 6.26 14.77
N ILE A 132 -27.14 6.14 15.67
CA ILE A 132 -27.11 5.01 16.62
C ILE A 132 -28.14 5.36 17.70
N PRO A 133 -29.32 4.71 17.73
CA PRO A 133 -30.35 4.99 18.72
C PRO A 133 -29.85 4.69 20.14
N ASP A 134 -30.35 5.44 21.12
CA ASP A 134 -30.12 5.26 22.57
C ASP A 134 -30.54 3.87 23.11
N THR A 135 -31.03 2.99 22.24
CA THR A 135 -31.39 1.59 22.54
C THR A 135 -30.18 0.68 22.78
N LEU A 136 -28.95 1.17 22.62
CA LEU A 136 -27.73 0.49 23.09
C LEU A 136 -27.31 0.93 24.50
N ASN A 137 -28.23 1.43 25.32
CA ASN A 137 -28.05 1.53 26.77
C ASN A 137 -28.66 0.30 27.48
N PRO A 138 -27.88 -0.77 27.76
CA PRO A 138 -28.37 -1.95 28.46
C PRO A 138 -28.64 -1.76 29.97
N ASN A 139 -28.49 -0.56 30.55
CA ASN A 139 -28.57 -0.35 32.01
C ASN A 139 -29.57 0.75 32.42
N GLY A 140 -30.81 0.66 31.95
CA GLY A 140 -31.83 1.68 32.18
C GLY A 140 -33.20 1.19 32.60
N ASP A 141 -33.36 0.01 33.22
CA ASP A 141 -34.63 -0.32 33.89
C ASP A 141 -34.48 -1.38 34.99
N HIS A 142 -34.17 -0.91 36.20
CA HIS A 142 -34.37 -1.65 37.45
C HIS A 142 -34.84 -0.68 38.53
N ARG A 143 -36.11 -0.28 38.50
CA ARG A 143 -36.87 0.13 39.69
C ARG A 143 -38.32 -0.30 39.59
#